data_AF-A0A415JN22-F1
#
_entry.id   AF-A0A415JN22-F1
#
_cell.length_a   1.000
_cell.length_b   1.000
_cell.length_c   1.000
_cell.angle_alpha   90.00
_cell.angle_beta   90.00
_cell.angle_gamma   90.00
#
_symmetry.space_group_name_H-M   'P 1'
#
loop_
_entity.id
_entity.type
_entity.pdbx_description
1 polymer ?
#
loop_
_entity_poly.entity_id
_entity_poly.type
_entity_poly.pdbx_seq_one_letter_code
_entity_poly.pdbx_strand_id
1 'polypeptide(L)'
;MMARGKADFKARRERLGLTQQDIANALNANLKTVKNWENPRQTRYRISDTAWEYFDRATDIQSQQVAYARSIVESHRLEFGEGPIVMPITYYRDQSTYDRFGRDAGPYGQANATSRAIARELERMGIQVEFRYPDDETAPLDSVR
;
A
#
# COMPACT_ATOMS: atom_id res chain seq x y z
N MET A 1 13.77 -13.57 11.22
CA MET A 1 12.80 -14.31 10.38
C MET A 1 11.42 -14.12 10.99
N MET A 2 10.47 -13.53 10.24
CA MET A 2 9.08 -13.39 10.72
C MET A 2 8.41 -14.77 10.74
N ALA A 3 7.49 -14.99 11.68
CA ALA A 3 6.68 -16.20 11.70
C ALA A 3 5.83 -16.29 10.41
N ARG A 4 5.70 -17.51 9.87
CA ARG A 4 4.89 -17.82 8.67
C ARG A 4 3.68 -18.68 9.03
N GLY A 5 2.95 -18.26 10.05
CA GLY A 5 1.70 -18.87 10.49
C GLY A 5 0.47 -18.28 9.80
N LYS A 6 -0.70 -18.85 10.11
CA LYS A 6 -1.98 -18.40 9.56
C LYS A 6 -2.37 -16.99 9.99
N ALA A 7 -2.07 -16.63 11.24
CA ALA A 7 -2.28 -15.28 11.76
C ALA A 7 -1.33 -14.27 11.07
N ASP A 8 -0.07 -14.65 10.86
CA ASP A 8 0.90 -13.82 10.14
C ASP A 8 0.46 -13.55 8.70
N PHE A 9 -0.14 -14.55 8.05
CA PHE A 9 -0.68 -14.42 6.68
C PHE A 9 -1.79 -13.36 6.63
N LYS A 10 -2.76 -13.45 7.55
CA LYS A 10 -3.83 -12.46 7.68
C LYS A 10 -3.28 -11.07 7.95
N ALA A 11 -2.36 -10.95 8.92
CA ALA A 11 -1.78 -9.67 9.31
C ALA A 11 -1.03 -8.99 8.16
N ARG A 12 -0.24 -9.75 7.38
CA ARG A 12 0.45 -9.22 6.19
C ARG A 12 -0.52 -8.82 5.09
N ARG A 13 -1.53 -9.64 4.80
CA ARG A 13 -2.56 -9.32 3.81
C ARG A 13 -3.25 -8.00 4.13
N GLU A 14 -3.66 -7.82 5.39
CA GLU A 14 -4.36 -6.62 5.85
C GLU A 14 -3.45 -5.39 5.85
N ARG A 15 -2.18 -5.55 6.25
CA ARG A 15 -1.18 -4.47 6.16
C ARG A 15 -0.98 -3.99 4.72
N LEU A 16 -0.98 -4.92 3.77
CA LEU A 16 -0.86 -4.62 2.34
C LEU A 16 -2.19 -4.16 1.71
N GLY A 17 -3.27 -4.01 2.48
CA GLY A 17 -4.56 -3.52 1.99
C GLY A 17 -5.29 -4.50 1.06
N LEU A 18 -4.96 -5.79 1.13
CA LEU A 18 -5.48 -6.81 0.24
C LEU A 18 -6.67 -7.54 0.90
N THR A 19 -7.65 -7.90 0.11
CA THR A 19 -8.73 -8.82 0.51
C THR A 19 -8.34 -10.26 0.22
N GLN A 20 -9.05 -11.23 0.81
CA GLN A 20 -8.84 -12.65 0.46
C GLN A 20 -9.16 -12.93 -1.02
N GLN A 21 -10.06 -12.16 -1.63
CA GLN A 21 -10.39 -12.27 -3.05
C GLN A 21 -9.24 -11.77 -3.92
N ASP A 22 -8.54 -10.70 -3.52
CA ASP A 22 -7.38 -10.21 -4.25
C ASP A 22 -6.27 -11.26 -4.33
N ILE A 23 -6.04 -11.98 -3.22
CA ILE A 23 -5.09 -13.10 -3.19
C ILE A 23 -5.54 -14.25 -4.08
N ALA A 24 -6.83 -14.61 -4.02
CA ALA A 24 -7.40 -15.65 -4.85
C ALA A 24 -7.20 -15.32 -6.35
N ASN A 25 -7.50 -14.09 -6.75
CA ASN A 25 -7.34 -13.60 -8.11
C ASN A 25 -5.86 -13.57 -8.54
N ALA A 26 -4.98 -12.97 -7.72
CA ALA A 26 -3.57 -12.81 -8.03
C ALA A 26 -2.82 -14.14 -8.19
N LEU A 27 -3.22 -15.16 -7.43
CA LEU A 27 -2.58 -16.47 -7.43
C LEU A 27 -3.35 -17.53 -8.23
N ASN A 28 -4.44 -17.14 -8.91
CA ASN A 28 -5.39 -18.06 -9.55
C ASN A 28 -5.80 -19.23 -8.63
N ALA A 29 -6.04 -18.92 -7.36
CA ALA A 29 -6.38 -19.88 -6.32
C ALA A 29 -7.87 -19.84 -5.98
N ASN A 30 -8.42 -20.96 -5.53
CA ASN A 30 -9.80 -20.98 -5.03
C ASN A 30 -9.92 -20.14 -3.75
N LEU A 31 -10.90 -19.24 -3.67
CA LEU A 31 -11.14 -18.39 -2.48
C LEU A 31 -11.27 -19.20 -1.18
N LYS A 32 -11.88 -20.39 -1.23
CA LYS A 32 -12.00 -21.28 -0.06
C LYS A 32 -10.63 -21.73 0.45
N THR A 33 -9.66 -21.94 -0.45
CA THR A 33 -8.28 -22.26 -0.09
C THR A 33 -7.64 -21.09 0.67
N VAL A 34 -7.78 -19.87 0.16
CA VAL A 34 -7.27 -18.66 0.84
C VAL A 34 -7.93 -18.47 2.21
N LYS A 35 -9.25 -18.66 2.32
CA LYS A 35 -9.95 -18.64 3.61
C LYS A 35 -9.38 -19.66 4.60
N ASN A 36 -9.07 -20.86 4.13
CA ASN A 36 -8.50 -21.91 4.98
C ASN A 36 -7.03 -21.64 5.35
N TRP A 37 -6.27 -20.90 4.54
CA TRP A 37 -4.94 -20.42 4.89
C TRP A 37 -4.96 -19.50 6.12
N GLU A 38 -6.04 -18.77 6.37
CA GLU A 38 -6.19 -17.91 7.55
C GLU A 38 -6.94 -18.56 8.72
N ASN A 39 -7.50 -19.77 8.53
CA ASN A 39 -8.29 -20.43 9.56
C ASN A 39 -7.44 -21.37 10.45
N PRO A 40 -7.21 -21.07 11.74
CA PRO A 40 -6.42 -21.90 12.65
C PRO A 40 -6.98 -23.31 12.86
N ARG A 41 -8.29 -23.51 12.68
CA ARG A 41 -8.92 -24.84 12.79
C ARG A 41 -8.60 -25.75 11.59
N GLN A 42 -8.13 -25.19 10.48
CA GLN A 42 -7.84 -25.91 9.25
C GLN A 42 -6.36 -26.30 9.17
N THR A 43 -5.98 -27.31 9.93
CA THR A 43 -4.58 -27.75 10.11
C THR A 43 -3.96 -28.39 8.86
N ARG A 44 -4.79 -28.97 7.99
CA ARG A 44 -4.34 -29.63 6.74
C ARG A 44 -3.98 -28.65 5.62
N TYR A 45 -4.44 -27.40 5.71
CA TYR A 45 -4.19 -26.38 4.69
C TYR A 45 -2.90 -25.63 5.01
N ARG A 46 -1.81 -26.10 4.41
CA ARG A 46 -0.55 -25.33 4.36
C ARG A 46 -0.70 -24.16 3.39
N ILE A 47 -0.12 -23.04 3.81
CA ILE A 47 -0.03 -21.83 2.98
C ILE A 47 1.05 -22.09 1.93
N SER A 48 0.74 -21.77 0.67
CA SER A 48 1.69 -21.95 -0.43
C SER A 48 2.89 -21.02 -0.29
N ASP A 49 4.08 -21.49 -0.64
CA ASP A 49 5.28 -20.64 -0.71
C ASP A 49 5.11 -19.49 -1.70
N THR A 50 4.46 -19.72 -2.84
CA THR A 50 4.11 -18.67 -3.81
C THR A 50 3.24 -17.57 -3.20
N ALA A 51 2.38 -17.91 -2.22
CA ALA A 51 1.57 -16.91 -1.53
C ALA A 51 2.42 -16.03 -0.59
N TRP A 52 3.43 -16.62 0.06
CA TRP A 52 4.41 -15.85 0.83
C TRP A 52 5.31 -14.99 -0.06
N GLU A 53 5.80 -15.54 -1.17
CA GLU A 53 6.60 -14.80 -2.16
C GLU A 53 5.84 -13.62 -2.75
N TYR A 54 4.52 -13.77 -2.95
CA TYR A 54 3.66 -12.66 -3.36
C TYR A 54 3.65 -11.53 -2.32
N PHE A 55 3.54 -11.86 -1.02
CA PHE A 55 3.63 -10.85 0.04
C PHE A 55 5.01 -10.26 0.20
N ASP A 56 6.07 -11.06 0.07
CA ASP A 56 7.44 -10.57 0.18
C ASP A 56 7.70 -9.54 -0.94
N ARG A 57 7.34 -9.87 -2.21
CA ARG A 57 7.41 -8.91 -3.33
C ARG A 57 6.57 -7.66 -3.11
N ALA A 58 5.32 -7.80 -2.67
CA ALA A 58 4.44 -6.66 -2.41
C ALA A 58 4.99 -5.76 -1.28
N THR A 59 5.61 -6.35 -0.27
CA THR A 59 6.24 -5.63 0.84
C THR A 59 7.50 -4.88 0.37
N ASP A 60 8.30 -5.51 -0.49
CA ASP A 60 9.50 -4.88 -1.07
C ASP A 60 9.12 -3.66 -1.93
N ILE A 61 8.11 -3.80 -2.78
CA ILE A 61 7.59 -2.68 -3.60
C ILE A 61 7.09 -1.55 -2.71
N GLN A 62 6.26 -1.84 -1.71
CA GLN A 62 5.78 -0.82 -0.78
C GLN A 62 6.95 -0.13 -0.06
N SER A 63 7.97 -0.88 0.37
CA SER A 63 9.14 -0.34 1.07
C SER A 63 9.97 0.55 0.15
N GLN A 64 10.14 0.18 -1.12
CA GLN A 64 10.81 0.99 -2.14
C GLN A 64 10.06 2.31 -2.40
N GLN A 65 8.73 2.27 -2.49
CA GLN A 65 7.90 3.47 -2.68
C GLN A 65 7.99 4.41 -1.46
N VAL A 66 7.98 3.88 -0.23
CA VAL A 66 8.19 4.66 0.99
C VAL A 66 9.59 5.29 1.01
N ALA A 67 10.63 4.51 0.68
CA ALA A 67 12.01 5.02 0.63
C ALA A 67 12.17 6.12 -0.42
N TYR A 68 11.54 5.97 -1.59
CA TYR A 68 11.56 6.98 -2.63
C TYR A 68 10.89 8.27 -2.19
N ALA A 69 9.69 8.21 -1.61
CA ALA A 69 8.99 9.40 -1.10
C ALA A 69 9.82 10.15 -0.05
N ARG A 70 10.48 9.41 0.86
CA ARG A 70 11.43 9.98 1.81
C ARG A 70 12.60 10.70 1.10
N SER A 71 13.20 10.08 0.08
CA SER A 71 14.32 10.70 -0.65
C SER A 71 13.92 12.00 -1.35
N ILE A 72 12.68 12.12 -1.85
CA ILE A 72 12.18 13.35 -2.46
C ILE A 72 12.14 14.48 -1.44
N VAL A 73 11.64 14.21 -0.22
CA VAL A 73 11.61 15.20 0.85
C VAL A 73 13.01 15.59 1.31
N GLU A 74 13.91 14.61 1.45
CA GLU A 74 15.31 14.89 1.82
C GLU A 74 16.01 15.76 0.78
N SER A 75 15.87 15.45 -0.51
CA SER A 75 16.42 16.27 -1.59
C SER A 75 15.85 17.68 -1.59
N HIS A 76 14.52 17.83 -1.42
CA HIS A 76 13.88 19.13 -1.33
C HIS A 76 14.44 19.97 -0.17
N ARG A 77 14.65 19.37 1.01
CA ARG A 77 15.25 20.06 2.16
C ARG A 77 16.68 20.51 1.90
N LEU A 78 17.47 19.71 1.18
CA LEU A 78 18.84 20.08 0.81
C LEU A 78 18.87 21.26 -0.16
N GLU A 79 17.92 21.31 -1.10
CA GLU A 79 17.89 22.34 -2.15
C GLU A 79 17.23 23.66 -1.67
N PHE A 80 16.14 23.56 -0.91
CA PHE A 80 15.29 24.72 -0.56
C PHE A 80 15.26 25.04 0.95
N GLY A 81 15.94 24.26 1.79
CA GLY A 81 15.93 24.42 3.25
C GLY A 81 14.69 23.87 3.94
N GLU A 82 14.55 24.15 5.24
CA GLU A 82 13.39 23.76 6.02
C GLU A 82 12.26 24.79 5.85
N GLY A 83 11.13 24.36 5.29
CA GLY A 83 9.91 25.15 5.13
C GLY A 83 8.67 24.29 5.33
N PRO A 84 7.48 24.89 5.55
CA PRO A 84 6.25 24.14 5.68
C PRO A 84 5.90 23.46 4.35
N ILE A 85 6.11 22.15 4.29
CA ILE A 85 5.72 21.32 3.15
C ILE A 85 4.41 20.61 3.53
N VAL A 86 3.35 20.89 2.79
CA VAL A 86 2.15 20.04 2.78
C VAL A 86 2.26 19.15 1.55
N MET A 87 2.47 17.85 1.77
CA MET A 87 2.58 16.88 0.69
C MET A 87 1.21 16.28 0.37
N PRO A 88 0.62 16.55 -0.81
CA PRO A 88 -0.57 15.85 -1.25
C PRO A 88 -0.24 14.39 -1.59
N ILE A 89 -1.06 13.45 -1.13
CA ILE A 89 -0.98 12.03 -1.47
C ILE A 89 -2.30 11.60 -2.11
N THR A 90 -2.21 11.12 -3.35
CA THR A 90 -3.38 10.58 -4.05
C THR A 90 -3.97 9.39 -3.32
N TYR A 91 -5.29 9.39 -3.16
CA TYR A 91 -6.03 8.32 -2.51
C TYR A 91 -7.25 7.96 -3.37
N TYR A 92 -7.68 6.71 -3.33
CA TYR A 92 -8.74 6.21 -4.24
C TYR A 92 -9.96 5.75 -3.43
N ARG A 93 -11.17 6.12 -3.89
CA ARG A 93 -12.43 5.71 -3.23
C ARG A 93 -12.75 4.25 -3.50
N ASP A 94 -12.53 3.83 -4.74
CA ASP A 94 -12.90 2.51 -5.22
C ASP A 94 -11.98 2.08 -6.38
N GLN A 95 -12.22 0.85 -6.87
CA GLN A 95 -11.47 0.28 -7.98
C GLN A 95 -11.69 1.07 -9.28
N SER A 96 -12.88 1.64 -9.53
CA SER A 96 -13.15 2.37 -10.77
C SER A 96 -12.35 3.68 -10.85
N THR A 97 -12.20 4.40 -9.74
CA THR A 97 -11.32 5.57 -9.66
C THR A 97 -9.86 5.16 -9.87
N TYR A 98 -9.43 4.05 -9.28
CA TYR A 98 -8.07 3.55 -9.45
C TYR A 98 -7.77 3.07 -10.86
N ASP A 99 -8.69 2.36 -11.50
CA ASP A 99 -8.52 1.91 -12.89
C ASP A 99 -8.42 3.10 -13.87
N ARG A 100 -9.06 4.24 -13.54
CA ARG A 100 -9.03 5.45 -14.35
C ARG A 100 -7.78 6.31 -14.13
N PHE A 101 -7.34 6.47 -12.89
CA PHE A 101 -6.30 7.45 -12.52
C PHE A 101 -5.03 6.84 -11.94
N GLY A 102 -5.09 5.57 -11.51
CA GLY A 102 -3.97 4.83 -10.97
C GLY A 102 -2.90 4.58 -12.02
N ARG A 103 -1.66 4.45 -11.56
CA ARG A 103 -0.51 4.21 -12.42
C ARG A 103 -0.32 2.74 -12.76
N ASP A 104 -0.56 1.87 -11.77
CA ASP A 104 -0.20 0.46 -11.83
C ASP A 104 -1.44 -0.42 -11.78
N ALA A 105 -1.41 -1.58 -12.42
CA ALA A 105 -2.49 -2.56 -12.30
C ALA A 105 -2.54 -3.15 -10.88
N GLY A 106 -3.75 -3.47 -10.41
CA GLY A 106 -3.94 -4.15 -9.12
C GLY A 106 -5.11 -3.59 -8.32
N PRO A 107 -5.33 -4.10 -7.11
CA PRO A 107 -6.42 -3.65 -6.26
C PRO A 107 -6.12 -2.27 -5.67
N TYR A 108 -7.09 -1.35 -5.75
CA TYR A 108 -6.99 -0.01 -5.18
C TYR A 108 -6.63 -0.02 -3.68
N GLY A 109 -7.06 -1.07 -2.96
CA GLY A 109 -6.75 -1.26 -1.54
C GLY A 109 -5.25 -1.35 -1.26
N GLN A 110 -4.48 -1.95 -2.18
CA GLN A 110 -3.03 -2.05 -2.08
C GLN A 110 -2.35 -0.70 -2.34
N ALA A 111 -2.77 0.02 -3.38
CA ALA A 111 -2.28 1.37 -3.65
C ALA A 111 -2.55 2.32 -2.47
N ASN A 112 -3.75 2.25 -1.90
CA ASN A 112 -4.12 3.01 -0.71
C ASN A 112 -3.32 2.59 0.53
N ALA A 113 -2.98 1.30 0.69
CA ALA A 113 -2.11 0.85 1.79
C ALA A 113 -0.70 1.43 1.68
N THR A 114 -0.14 1.47 0.48
CA THR A 114 1.15 2.14 0.26
C THR A 114 1.03 3.64 0.50
N SER A 115 -0.05 4.28 0.06
CA SER A 115 -0.30 5.72 0.31
C SER A 115 -0.30 6.03 1.82
N ARG A 116 -0.94 5.19 2.64
CA ARG A 116 -0.90 5.30 4.11
C ARG A 116 0.48 5.04 4.69
N ALA A 117 1.23 4.09 4.14
CA ALA A 117 2.59 3.79 4.59
C ALA A 117 3.55 4.97 4.30
N ILE A 118 3.41 5.61 3.13
CA ILE A 118 4.15 6.82 2.77
C ILE A 118 3.76 7.96 3.72
N ALA A 119 2.47 8.23 3.88
CA ALA A 119 1.98 9.29 4.76
C ALA A 119 2.59 9.17 6.16
N ARG A 120 2.53 7.97 6.75
CA ARG A 120 3.09 7.70 8.08
C ARG A 120 4.59 7.99 8.17
N GLU A 121 5.36 7.63 7.14
CA GLU A 121 6.81 7.90 7.14
C GLU A 121 7.10 9.40 7.00
N LEU A 122 6.37 10.10 6.14
CA LEU A 122 6.51 11.55 5.97
C LEU A 122 6.10 12.32 7.24
N GLU A 123 5.00 11.94 7.88
CA GLU A 123 4.57 12.48 9.17
C GLU A 123 5.64 12.27 10.26
N ARG A 124 6.29 11.10 10.29
CA ARG A 124 7.41 10.82 11.21
C ARG A 124 8.62 11.73 10.95
N MET A 125 8.78 12.22 9.73
CA MET A 125 9.79 13.22 9.35
C MET A 125 9.35 14.65 9.63
N GLY A 126 8.17 14.87 10.22
CA GLY A 126 7.61 16.19 10.50
C GLY A 126 6.96 16.88 9.30
N ILE A 127 6.68 16.14 8.22
CA ILE A 127 5.99 16.67 7.03
C ILE A 127 4.49 16.56 7.24
N GLN A 128 3.76 17.64 6.94
CA GLN A 128 2.31 17.62 6.91
C GLN A 128 1.84 16.93 5.63
N VAL A 129 0.89 16.00 5.75
CA VAL A 129 0.35 15.22 4.62
C VAL A 129 -1.14 15.49 4.46
N GLU A 130 -1.61 15.52 3.23
CA GLU A 130 -3.01 15.66 2.89
C GLU A 130 -3.41 14.60 1.85
N PHE A 131 -4.42 13.77 2.15
CA PHE A 131 -4.95 12.82 1.16
C PHE A 131 -5.92 13.52 0.22
N ARG A 132 -5.77 13.31 -1.10
CA ARG A 132 -6.65 13.90 -2.11
C ARG A 132 -7.18 12.84 -3.07
N TYR A 133 -8.46 12.92 -3.39
CA TYR A 133 -9.03 12.11 -4.47
C TYR A 133 -8.63 12.72 -5.82
N PRO A 134 -8.24 11.90 -6.81
CA PRO A 134 -7.77 12.40 -8.10
C PRO A 134 -8.88 13.03 -8.95
N ASP A 135 -10.14 12.81 -8.61
CA ASP A 135 -11.32 13.36 -9.30
C ASP A 135 -12.04 14.44 -8.49
N ASP A 136 -11.41 14.94 -7.42
CA ASP A 136 -11.92 16.08 -6.65
C ASP A 136 -11.35 17.38 -7.23
N GLU A 137 -12.19 18.12 -7.94
CA GLU A 137 -11.85 19.39 -8.60
C GLU A 137 -11.62 20.55 -7.61
N THR A 138 -11.71 20.31 -6.29
CA THR A 138 -11.62 21.36 -5.27
C THR A 138 -10.21 21.67 -4.77
N ALA A 139 -9.17 21.01 -5.28
CA ALA A 139 -7.78 21.33 -4.93
C ALA A 139 -7.19 22.37 -5.90
N PRO A 140 -6.67 23.52 -5.43
CA PRO A 140 -5.98 24.45 -6.31
C PRO A 140 -4.79 23.76 -6.97
N LEU A 141 -4.79 23.73 -8.30
CA LEU A 141 -3.57 23.70 -9.11
C LEU A 141 -2.88 25.03 -8.86
N ASP A 142 -1.98 25.11 -7.89
CA ASP A 142 -0.84 26.03 -7.84
C ASP A 142 -0.41 26.28 -6.38
N SER A 143 0.72 25.69 -6.00
CA SER A 143 1.64 26.30 -5.05
C SER A 143 3.07 25.96 -5.44
N VAL A 144 3.41 26.31 -6.68
CA VAL A 144 4.79 26.60 -7.09
C VAL A 144 4.71 27.94 -7.83
N ARG A 145 4.96 29.01 -7.08
CA ARG A 145 5.47 30.28 -7.60
C ARG A 145 6.77 30.57 -6.89
#